data_AF-A0ABD0SUE0-F1
#
_entry.id   AF-A0ABD0SUE0-F1
#
_cell.length_a   1.000
_cell.length_b   1.000
_cell.length_c   1.000
_cell.angle_alpha   90.00
_cell.angle_beta   90.00
_cell.angle_gamma   90.00
#
_symmetry.space_group_name_H-M   'P 1'
#
loop_
_entity.id
_entity.type
_entity.pdbx_description
1 polymer ?
#
loop_
_entity_poly.entity_id
_entity_poly.type
_entity_poly.pdbx_seq_one_letter_code
_entity_poly.pdbx_strand_id
1 'polypeptide(L)'
;MISRTVVLLAVVGLSCAATWQGYLPQKPKEHAHKTGCWVKEINDVIPFGESVSPIGYCYRIDCTNRMMYYASCGTFAADDTCYVTEEDVTKPYPECCPTVKCIADNQVPKDKY
;
A
#
# COMPACT_ATOMS: atom_id res chain seq x y z
N MET A 1 -7.89 -36.96 -12.02
CA MET A 1 -8.99 -36.26 -11.31
C MET A 1 -8.35 -35.31 -10.30
N ILE A 2 -8.36 -34.01 -10.57
CA ILE A 2 -7.84 -33.02 -9.61
C ILE A 2 -8.85 -32.93 -8.47
N SER A 3 -8.42 -33.28 -7.25
CA SER A 3 -9.28 -33.29 -6.07
C SER A 3 -9.79 -31.87 -5.78
N ARG A 4 -11.09 -31.73 -5.45
CA ARG A 4 -11.70 -30.42 -5.08
C ARG A 4 -10.92 -29.73 -3.96
N THR A 5 -10.29 -30.51 -3.08
CA THR A 5 -9.43 -30.01 -2.00
C THR A 5 -8.17 -29.31 -2.52
N VAL A 6 -7.58 -29.79 -3.63
CA VAL A 6 -6.40 -29.16 -4.26
C VAL A 6 -6.79 -27.83 -4.90
N VAL A 7 -7.97 -27.75 -5.50
CA VAL A 7 -8.51 -26.50 -6.08
C VAL A 7 -8.77 -25.46 -4.98
N LEU A 8 -9.36 -25.86 -3.86
CA LEU A 8 -9.62 -24.96 -2.73
C LEU A 8 -8.31 -24.41 -2.12
N LEU A 9 -7.28 -25.25 -1.96
CA LEU A 9 -5.99 -24.82 -1.43
C LEU A 9 -5.25 -23.86 -2.38
N ALA A 10 -5.36 -24.05 -3.69
CA ALA A 10 -4.78 -23.14 -4.67
C ALA A 10 -5.43 -21.75 -4.64
N VAL A 11 -6.76 -21.67 -4.44
CA VAL A 11 -7.49 -20.40 -4.34
C VAL A 11 -7.11 -19.63 -3.08
N VAL A 12 -6.98 -20.30 -1.93
CA VAL A 12 -6.59 -19.65 -0.66
C VAL A 12 -5.17 -19.07 -0.73
N GLY A 13 -4.25 -19.73 -1.45
CA GLY A 13 -2.88 -19.26 -1.62
C GLY A 13 -2.74 -17.96 -2.45
N LEU A 14 -3.72 -17.65 -3.31
CA LEU A 14 -3.69 -16.47 -4.19
C LEU A 14 -4.18 -15.18 -3.52
N SER A 15 -4.73 -15.24 -2.30
CA SER A 15 -5.44 -14.12 -1.67
C SER A 15 -4.57 -12.97 -1.12
N CYS A 16 -3.24 -13.02 -1.24
CA CYS A 16 -2.34 -12.00 -0.68
C CYS A 16 -1.78 -11.07 -1.78
N ALA A 17 -2.61 -10.21 -2.37
CA ALA A 17 -2.20 -9.35 -3.49
C ALA A 17 -1.91 -7.88 -3.12
N ALA A 18 -2.16 -7.44 -1.88
CA ALA A 18 -2.08 -6.02 -1.50
C ALA A 18 -0.87 -5.66 -0.61
N THR A 19 -0.05 -6.64 -0.23
CA THR A 19 1.14 -6.39 0.59
C THR A 19 2.37 -6.99 -0.06
N TRP A 20 3.46 -6.23 -0.10
CA TRP A 20 4.77 -6.76 -0.45
C TRP A 20 5.70 -6.74 0.77
N GLN A 21 6.66 -7.65 0.75
CA GLN A 21 7.65 -7.82 1.81
C GLN A 21 9.03 -7.54 1.23
N GLY A 22 9.85 -6.81 1.99
CA GLY A 22 11.25 -6.57 1.69
C GLY A 22 12.14 -6.98 2.85
N TYR A 23 13.33 -7.47 2.55
CA TYR A 23 14.38 -7.57 3.57
C TYR A 23 14.76 -6.18 4.08
N LEU A 24 15.28 -6.14 5.32
CA LEU A 24 15.76 -4.89 5.89
C LEU A 24 16.88 -4.31 5.01
N PRO A 25 16.75 -3.08 4.52
CA PRO A 25 17.79 -2.44 3.73
C PRO A 25 19.05 -2.23 4.59
N GLN A 26 20.22 -2.20 3.94
CA GLN A 26 21.45 -1.85 4.63
C GLN A 26 21.37 -0.41 5.14
N LYS A 27 21.55 -0.21 6.44
CA LYS A 27 21.55 1.12 7.05
C LYS A 27 22.80 1.90 6.63
N PRO A 28 22.68 3.17 6.22
CA PRO A 28 23.82 4.06 6.07
C PRO A 28 24.60 4.18 7.39
N LYS A 29 25.93 4.39 7.31
CA LYS A 29 26.81 4.50 8.49
C LYS A 29 26.34 5.55 9.49
N GLU A 30 25.78 6.65 8.99
CA GLU A 30 25.25 7.76 9.79
C GLU A 30 24.10 7.34 10.71
N HIS A 31 23.27 6.38 10.29
CA HIS A 31 22.13 5.88 11.06
C HIS A 31 22.38 4.50 11.71
N ALA A 32 23.60 3.97 11.63
CA ALA A 32 23.95 2.66 12.17
C ALA A 32 23.76 2.55 13.68
N HIS A 33 23.82 3.67 14.40
CA HIS A 33 23.61 3.75 15.84
C HIS A 33 22.12 3.66 16.24
N LYS A 34 21.18 3.82 15.31
CA LYS A 34 19.74 3.76 15.59
C LYS A 34 19.21 2.33 15.42
N THR A 35 18.50 1.83 16.43
CA THR A 35 17.82 0.53 16.40
C THR A 35 16.50 0.64 15.63
N GLY A 36 16.23 -0.29 14.71
CA GLY A 36 15.02 -0.24 13.87
C GLY A 36 15.27 -0.48 12.38
N CYS A 37 14.33 -0.12 11.52
CA CYS A 37 14.44 -0.21 10.05
C CYS A 37 14.78 1.15 9.46
N TRP A 38 15.76 1.21 8.55
CA TRP A 38 16.02 2.42 7.77
C TRP A 38 14.98 2.57 6.66
N VAL A 39 14.38 3.74 6.57
CA VAL A 39 13.34 4.12 5.62
C VAL A 39 13.92 5.22 4.74
N LYS A 40 14.05 4.92 3.44
CA LYS A 40 14.68 5.82 2.46
C LYS A 40 13.87 7.10 2.26
N GLU A 41 12.55 6.96 2.30
CA GLU A 41 11.55 7.98 1.97
C GLU A 41 11.60 9.16 2.93
N ILE A 42 11.89 8.90 4.21
CA ILE A 42 12.06 9.93 5.26
C ILE A 42 13.52 10.14 5.64
N ASN A 43 14.44 9.39 5.01
CA ASN A 43 15.86 9.33 5.32
C ASN A 43 16.14 9.16 6.83
N ASP A 44 15.42 8.27 7.49
CA ASP A 44 15.61 7.99 8.91
C ASP A 44 15.27 6.55 9.29
N VAL A 45 15.54 6.18 10.55
CA VAL A 45 15.26 4.87 11.13
C VAL A 45 14.03 4.94 12.02
N ILE A 46 13.05 4.08 11.73
CA ILE A 46 11.89 3.88 12.61
C ILE A 46 12.10 2.66 13.51
N PRO A 47 11.65 2.69 14.79
CA PRO A 47 11.79 1.55 15.71
C PRO A 47 11.10 0.28 15.20
N PHE A 48 11.54 -0.87 15.71
CA PHE A 48 10.85 -2.14 15.44
C PHE A 48 9.46 -2.15 16.07
N GLY A 49 8.48 -2.67 15.34
CA GLY A 49 7.07 -2.70 15.74
C GLY A 49 6.29 -1.44 15.35
N GLU A 50 6.97 -0.40 14.88
CA GLU A 50 6.35 0.84 14.43
C GLU A 50 6.05 0.83 12.92
N SER A 51 5.18 1.75 12.51
CA SER A 51 4.82 1.96 11.12
C SER A 51 4.92 3.43 10.75
N VAL A 52 5.13 3.70 9.47
CA VAL A 52 5.16 5.07 8.93
C VAL A 52 4.49 5.13 7.57
N SER A 53 3.80 6.23 7.30
CA SER A 53 3.22 6.59 6.00
C SER A 53 3.91 7.85 5.49
N PRO A 54 5.00 7.74 4.70
CA PRO A 54 5.77 8.89 4.24
C PRO A 54 4.95 9.81 3.33
N ILE A 55 4.96 11.13 3.58
CA ILE A 55 4.35 12.10 2.66
C ILE A 55 5.12 12.11 1.34
N GLY A 56 4.39 12.22 0.22
CA GLY A 56 4.94 12.09 -1.13
C GLY A 56 4.90 10.64 -1.68
N TYR A 57 4.50 9.67 -0.86
CA TYR A 57 4.39 8.26 -1.24
C TYR A 57 3.09 7.67 -0.72
N CYS A 58 2.32 6.99 -1.57
CA CYS A 58 1.02 6.44 -1.19
C CYS A 58 1.07 4.96 -0.76
N TYR A 59 1.87 4.69 0.27
CA TYR A 59 1.93 3.39 0.93
C TYR A 59 2.35 3.53 2.39
N ARG A 60 1.94 2.57 3.22
CA ARG A 60 2.44 2.41 4.59
C ARG A 60 3.59 1.42 4.62
N ILE A 61 4.56 1.68 5.49
CA ILE A 61 5.71 0.84 5.77
C ILE A 61 5.62 0.37 7.23
N ASP A 62 5.55 -0.94 7.45
CA ASP A 62 5.55 -1.56 8.77
C ASP A 62 6.94 -2.19 9.03
N CYS A 63 7.62 -1.75 10.09
CA CYS A 63 8.96 -2.20 10.43
C CYS A 63 8.92 -3.36 11.44
N THR A 64 9.50 -4.50 11.08
CA THR A 64 9.67 -5.64 12.00
C THR A 64 11.15 -5.98 12.19
N ASN A 65 11.45 -6.85 13.15
CA ASN A 65 12.83 -7.28 13.44
C ASN A 65 13.49 -8.09 12.31
N ARG A 66 12.73 -8.55 11.31
CA ARG A 66 13.22 -9.43 10.23
C ARG A 66 12.99 -8.87 8.84
N MET A 67 11.85 -8.20 8.63
CA MET A 67 11.41 -7.72 7.33
C MET A 67 10.67 -6.38 7.45
N MET A 68 10.59 -5.67 6.34
CA MET A 68 9.67 -4.55 6.16
C MET A 68 8.48 -5.02 5.35
N TYR A 69 7.28 -4.65 5.80
CA TYR A 69 6.04 -4.90 5.08
C TYR A 69 5.54 -3.59 4.54
N TYR A 70 4.94 -3.63 3.37
CA TYR A 70 4.41 -2.46 2.70
C TYR A 70 2.97 -2.73 2.32
N ALA A 71 2.11 -1.73 2.51
CA ALA A 71 0.71 -1.76 2.11
C ALA A 71 0.42 -0.58 1.19
N SER A 72 0.03 -0.85 -0.05
CA SER A 72 -0.41 0.15 -1.02
C SER A 72 -1.91 0.18 -1.15
N CYS A 73 -2.41 1.18 -1.90
CA CYS A 73 -3.79 1.21 -2.31
C CYS A 73 -4.16 -0.02 -3.15
N GLY A 74 -5.42 -0.43 -3.05
CA GLY A 74 -5.97 -1.47 -3.92
C GLY A 74 -6.10 -0.97 -5.35
N THR A 75 -6.10 -1.92 -6.30
CA THR A 75 -6.45 -1.64 -7.69
C THR A 75 -7.97 -1.72 -7.86
N PHE A 76 -8.57 -0.71 -8.50
CA PHE A 76 -9.99 -0.65 -8.77
C PHE A 76 -10.26 -0.62 -10.28
N ALA A 77 -11.32 -1.29 -10.71
CA ALA A 77 -11.90 -1.11 -12.04
C ALA A 77 -13.23 -0.36 -11.87
N ALA A 78 -13.42 0.71 -12.62
CA ALA A 78 -14.68 1.44 -12.66
C ALA A 78 -15.46 1.07 -13.93
N ASP A 79 -16.79 1.00 -13.80
CA ASP A 79 -17.71 0.89 -14.94
C ASP A 79 -17.99 2.27 -15.57
N ASP A 80 -18.77 2.30 -16.66
CA ASP A 80 -19.09 3.53 -17.41
C ASP A 80 -19.83 4.61 -16.60
N THR A 81 -20.31 4.28 -15.40
CA THR A 81 -21.04 5.18 -14.50
C THR A 81 -20.22 5.65 -13.32
N CYS A 82 -18.98 5.20 -13.18
CA CYS A 82 -18.08 5.57 -12.09
C CYS A 82 -16.72 6.01 -12.63
N TYR A 83 -15.98 6.77 -11.83
CA TYR A 83 -14.59 7.12 -12.13
C TYR A 83 -13.73 6.97 -10.88
N VAL A 84 -12.45 6.66 -11.09
CA VAL A 84 -11.45 6.55 -10.03
C VAL A 84 -10.79 7.91 -9.86
N THR A 85 -10.75 8.45 -8.65
CA THR A 85 -10.01 9.69 -8.38
C THR A 85 -8.50 9.46 -8.46
N GLU A 86 -7.73 10.50 -8.72
CA GLU A 86 -6.27 10.39 -8.65
C GLU A 86 -5.78 10.24 -7.21
N GLU A 87 -4.54 9.75 -7.06
CA GLU A 87 -3.84 9.70 -5.78
C GLU A 87 -3.48 11.10 -5.29
N ASP A 88 -3.65 11.35 -3.99
CA ASP A 88 -3.27 12.60 -3.33
C ASP A 88 -2.07 12.39 -2.41
N VAL A 89 -0.87 12.38 -2.99
CA VAL A 89 0.40 12.15 -2.26
C VAL A 89 0.75 13.26 -1.26
N THR A 90 -0.05 14.32 -1.17
CA THR A 90 0.09 15.34 -0.12
C THR A 90 -0.43 14.85 1.23
N LYS A 91 -1.19 13.75 1.24
CA LYS A 91 -1.70 13.08 2.43
C LYS A 91 -0.93 11.78 2.71
N PRO A 92 -0.92 11.29 3.96
CA PRO A 92 -0.40 9.98 4.26
C PRO A 92 -1.33 8.88 3.75
N TYR A 93 -0.80 7.65 3.63
CA TYR A 93 -1.63 6.46 3.50
C TYR A 93 -2.40 6.20 4.81
N PRO A 94 -3.71 5.85 4.75
CA PRO A 94 -4.50 5.52 3.56
C PRO A 94 -5.24 6.69 2.89
N GLU A 95 -5.15 7.90 3.43
CA GLU A 95 -5.92 9.07 2.95
C GLU A 95 -5.48 9.57 1.56
N CYS A 96 -4.28 9.22 1.12
CA CYS A 96 -3.80 9.48 -0.24
C CYS A 96 -4.43 8.58 -1.31
N CYS A 97 -5.11 7.49 -0.91
CA CYS A 97 -5.56 6.49 -1.86
C CYS A 97 -6.68 6.96 -2.79
N PRO A 98 -6.73 6.44 -4.04
CA PRO A 98 -7.84 6.66 -4.95
C PRO A 98 -9.17 6.20 -4.35
N THR A 99 -10.23 6.93 -4.67
CA THR A 99 -11.61 6.57 -4.32
C THR A 99 -12.42 6.41 -5.60
N VAL A 100 -13.39 5.50 -5.58
CA VAL A 100 -14.34 5.35 -6.68
C VAL A 100 -15.52 6.29 -6.42
N LYS A 101 -15.83 7.15 -7.39
CA LYS A 101 -17.00 8.05 -7.34
C LYS A 101 -17.95 7.69 -8.49
N CYS A 102 -19.21 7.46 -8.16
CA CYS A 102 -20.22 7.06 -9.13
C CYS A 102 -21.22 8.19 -9.41
N ILE A 103 -21.66 8.32 -10.66
CA ILE A 103 -22.55 9.37 -11.14
C ILE A 103 -23.93 9.29 -10.45
N ALA A 104 -24.36 8.08 -10.07
CA ALA A 104 -25.60 7.86 -9.32
C ALA A 104 -25.56 8.40 -7.87
N ASP A 105 -24.37 8.71 -7.33
CA ASP A 105 -24.23 9.36 -6.02
C ASP A 105 -24.43 10.90 -6.08
N ASN A 106 -25.01 11.41 -7.19
CA ASN A 106 -25.54 12.77 -7.35
C ASN A 106 -24.55 13.91 -7.01
N GLN A 107 -23.45 14.10 -7.79
CA GLN A 107 -22.80 15.44 -7.88
C GLN A 107 -21.66 15.69 -8.90
N VAL A 108 -21.57 15.06 -10.09
CA VAL A 108 -20.54 15.48 -11.08
C VAL A 108 -21.07 15.54 -12.52
N PRO A 109 -21.15 16.73 -13.15
CA PRO A 109 -21.45 16.87 -14.57
C PRO A 109 -20.33 16.27 -15.44
N LYS A 110 -20.71 15.58 -16.53
CA LYS A 110 -19.82 14.90 -17.48
C LYS A 110 -18.96 15.86 -18.34
N ASP A 111 -19.04 17.16 -18.12
CA ASP A 111 -18.63 18.17 -19.10
C ASP A 111 -17.21 18.73 -18.86
N LYS A 112 -16.34 17.98 -18.17
CA LYS A 112 -14.98 18.45 -17.81
C LYS A 112 -13.82 17.57 -18.30
N TYR A 113 -14.06 16.77 -19.33
CA TYR A 113 -13.01 16.09 -20.11
C TYR A 113 -13.19 16.40 -21.59
#